data_AF-I7BC10-F1
#
_entry.id   AF-I7BC10-F1
#
_cell.length_a   1.000
_cell.length_b   1.000
_cell.length_c   1.000
_cell.angle_alpha   90.00
_cell.angle_beta   90.00
_cell.angle_gamma   90.00
#
_symmetry.space_group_name_H-M   'P 1'
#
loop_
_entity.id
_entity.type
_entity.pdbx_description
1 polymer ?
#
loop_
_entity_poly.entity_id
_entity_poly.type
_entity_poly.pdbx_seq_one_letter_code
_entity_poly.pdbx_strand_id
1 'polypeptide(L)'
;MYSIIRLPDQQDKLQGLLRAINESDYDPPDHPEYFWNRRHGYARLGVQLVEIIKQLAKFAGLPYEQPKQGEWNRDYELECTLARLRARGH
;
A
#
# COMPACT_ATOMS: atom_id res chain seq x y z
N MET A 1 -7.91 14.75 -7.29
CA MET A 1 -9.11 14.03 -7.78
C MET A 1 -8.78 12.99 -8.85
N TYR A 2 -8.01 13.30 -9.91
CA TYR A 2 -7.62 12.30 -10.94
C TYR A 2 -6.69 11.18 -10.45
N SER A 3 -6.05 11.32 -9.29
CA SER A 3 -5.14 10.31 -8.75
C SER A 3 -5.81 8.96 -8.48
N ILE A 4 -7.11 8.93 -8.18
CA ILE A 4 -7.87 7.68 -7.96
C ILE A 4 -7.92 6.81 -9.22
N ILE A 5 -7.95 7.44 -10.41
CA ILE A 5 -8.01 6.75 -11.69
C ILE A 5 -6.69 6.03 -11.98
N ARG A 6 -5.58 6.49 -11.39
CA ARG A 6 -4.26 5.88 -11.57
C ARG A 6 -4.01 4.67 -10.67
N LEU A 7 -4.82 4.47 -9.62
CA LEU A 7 -4.62 3.37 -8.67
C LEU A 7 -4.67 1.99 -9.34
N PRO A 8 -5.65 1.68 -10.23
CA PRO A 8 -5.65 0.43 -10.99
C PRO A 8 -4.36 0.24 -11.81
N ASP A 9 -3.94 1.26 -12.57
CA ASP A 9 -2.71 1.17 -13.37
C ASP A 9 -1.46 0.91 -12.50
N GLN A 10 -1.40 1.52 -11.31
CA GLN A 10 -0.30 1.31 -10.38
C GLN A 10 -0.35 -0.09 -9.74
N GLN A 11 -1.54 -0.61 -9.48
CA GLN A 11 -1.74 -1.97 -9.01
C GLN A 11 -1.33 -2.99 -10.07
N ASP A 12 -1.72 -2.78 -11.33
CA ASP A 12 -1.36 -3.66 -12.45
C ASP A 12 0.16 -3.68 -12.67
N LYS A 13 0.82 -2.51 -12.59
CA LYS A 13 2.29 -2.43 -12.63
C LYS A 13 2.95 -3.22 -11.50
N LEU A 14 2.41 -3.13 -10.28
CA LEU A 14 2.91 -3.93 -9.16
C LEU A 14 2.71 -5.42 -9.41
N GLN A 15 1.53 -5.83 -9.90
CA GLN A 15 1.26 -7.22 -10.22
C GLN A 15 2.18 -7.76 -11.33
N GLY A 16 2.44 -6.96 -12.36
CA GLY A 16 3.42 -7.30 -13.41
C GLY A 16 4.83 -7.51 -12.86
N LEU A 17 5.28 -6.63 -11.96
CA LEU A 17 6.58 -6.78 -11.29
C LEU A 17 6.63 -8.05 -10.42
N LEU A 18 5.59 -8.32 -9.63
CA LEU A 18 5.52 -9.52 -8.80
C LEU A 18 5.52 -10.79 -9.64
N ARG A 19 4.82 -10.78 -10.77
CA ARG A 19 4.82 -11.89 -11.72
C ARG A 19 6.21 -12.12 -12.30
N ALA A 20 6.89 -11.05 -12.73
CA ALA A 20 8.25 -11.13 -13.25
C ALA A 20 9.22 -11.75 -12.21
N ILE A 21 9.19 -11.28 -10.95
CA ILE A 21 10.00 -11.85 -9.86
C ILE A 21 9.67 -13.34 -9.65
N ASN A 22 8.39 -13.69 -9.60
CA ASN A 22 7.96 -15.08 -9.43
C ASN A 22 8.37 -15.99 -10.61
N GLU A 23 8.47 -15.45 -11.82
CA GLU A 23 8.92 -16.19 -13.00
C GLU A 23 10.46 -16.29 -13.08
N SER A 24 11.19 -15.25 -12.66
CA SER A 24 12.66 -15.21 -12.76
C SER A 24 13.40 -15.83 -11.57
N ASP A 25 12.82 -15.78 -10.38
CA ASP A 25 13.46 -16.14 -9.11
C ASP A 25 12.49 -16.94 -8.24
N TYR A 26 12.01 -18.08 -8.76
CA TYR A 26 11.04 -18.93 -8.09
C TYR A 26 11.67 -19.72 -6.95
N ASP A 27 11.61 -19.16 -5.73
CA ASP A 27 12.23 -19.73 -4.52
C ASP A 27 11.25 -19.89 -3.33
N PRO A 28 10.08 -20.53 -3.48
CA PRO A 28 9.23 -20.82 -2.33
C PRO A 28 9.88 -21.88 -1.40
N PRO A 29 9.77 -21.76 -0.06
CA PRO A 29 8.89 -20.84 0.67
C PRO A 29 9.48 -19.47 0.99
N ASP A 30 10.79 -19.27 0.83
CA ASP A 30 11.49 -18.10 1.33
C ASP A 30 11.19 -16.85 0.49
N HIS A 31 11.25 -16.99 -0.84
CA HIS A 31 10.89 -16.02 -1.89
C HIS A 31 10.99 -14.54 -1.46
N PRO A 32 12.13 -14.13 -0.86
CA PRO A 32 12.18 -12.95 0.01
C PRO A 32 11.91 -11.67 -0.78
N GLU A 33 12.43 -11.59 -2.00
CA GLU A 33 12.19 -10.47 -2.91
C GLU A 33 10.71 -10.34 -3.29
N TYR A 34 10.04 -11.46 -3.59
CA TYR A 34 8.62 -11.44 -3.93
C TYR A 34 7.79 -10.93 -2.77
N PHE A 35 7.97 -11.49 -1.57
CA PHE A 35 7.21 -11.09 -0.39
C PHE A 35 7.51 -9.66 0.04
N TRP A 36 8.76 -9.22 -0.05
CA TRP A 36 9.14 -7.85 0.25
C TRP A 36 8.47 -6.88 -0.73
N ASN A 37 8.61 -7.12 -2.04
CA ASN A 37 8.01 -6.25 -3.07
C ASN A 37 6.50 -6.21 -2.97
N ARG A 38 5.85 -7.34 -2.68
CA ARG A 38 4.40 -7.42 -2.49
C ARG A 38 3.97 -6.56 -1.31
N ARG A 39 4.60 -6.76 -0.15
CA ARG A 39 4.23 -6.06 1.08
C ARG A 39 4.49 -4.56 0.97
N HIS A 40 5.65 -4.17 0.44
CA HIS A 40 6.02 -2.77 0.25
C HIS A 40 5.12 -2.07 -0.78
N GLY A 41 4.90 -2.72 -1.93
CA GLY A 41 4.06 -2.18 -3.00
C GLY A 41 2.62 -1.93 -2.56
N TYR A 42 1.97 -2.91 -1.93
CA TYR A 42 0.60 -2.75 -1.46
C TYR A 42 0.47 -1.79 -0.28
N ALA A 43 1.44 -1.75 0.64
CA ALA A 43 1.45 -0.74 1.70
C ALA A 43 1.51 0.68 1.12
N ARG A 44 2.35 0.90 0.10
CA ARG A 44 2.49 2.19 -0.57
C ARG A 44 1.23 2.60 -1.33
N LEU A 45 0.54 1.65 -1.98
CA LEU A 45 -0.77 1.89 -2.60
C LEU A 45 -1.84 2.22 -1.56
N GLY A 46 -1.85 1.50 -0.43
CA GLY A 46 -2.77 1.74 0.68
C GLY A 46 -2.65 3.15 1.24
N VAL A 47 -1.43 3.64 1.50
CA VAL A 47 -1.20 5.01 1.96
C VAL A 47 -1.69 6.05 0.93
N GLN A 48 -1.48 5.83 -0.36
CA GLN A 48 -1.99 6.72 -1.41
C GLN A 48 -3.53 6.73 -1.45
N LEU A 49 -4.16 5.57 -1.29
CA LEU A 49 -5.62 5.44 -1.24
C LEU A 49 -6.20 6.21 -0.04
N VAL A 50 -5.57 6.12 1.13
CA VAL A 50 -5.97 6.86 2.33
C VAL A 50 -5.99 8.37 2.06
N GLU A 51 -4.94 8.91 1.44
CA GLU A 51 -4.89 10.34 1.10
C GLU A 51 -5.98 10.74 0.10
N ILE A 52 -6.29 9.89 -0.86
CA ILE A 52 -7.40 10.09 -1.81
C ILE A 52 -8.74 10.12 -1.07
N ILE A 53 -8.99 9.19 -0.15
CA ILE A 53 -10.24 9.15 0.63
C ILE A 53 -10.39 10.43 1.47
N LYS A 54 -9.33 10.88 2.16
CA LYS A 54 -9.35 12.13 2.92
C LYS A 54 -9.70 13.34 2.04
N GLN A 55 -9.12 13.41 0.84
CA GLN A 55 -9.41 14.47 -0.13
C GLN A 55 -10.86 14.41 -0.62
N LEU A 56 -11.39 13.22 -0.88
CA LEU A 56 -12.78 13.02 -1.31
C LEU A 56 -13.78 13.37 -0.21
N ALA A 57 -13.52 12.95 1.02
CA ALA A 57 -14.35 13.31 2.18
C ALA A 57 -14.40 14.83 2.35
N LYS A 58 -13.24 15.49 2.30
CA LYS A 58 -13.15 16.97 2.35
C LYS A 58 -13.93 17.62 1.21
N PHE A 59 -13.81 17.11 -0.02
CA PHE A 59 -14.53 17.65 -1.17
C PHE A 59 -16.05 17.48 -1.05
N ALA A 60 -16.50 16.33 -0.54
CA ALA A 60 -17.91 16.02 -0.34
C ALA A 60 -18.52 16.65 0.93
N GLY A 61 -17.72 17.32 1.76
CA GLY A 61 -18.17 17.82 3.07
C GLY A 61 -18.51 16.71 4.07
N LEU A 62 -18.00 15.50 3.84
CA LEU A 62 -18.22 14.34 4.71
C LEU A 62 -17.15 14.27 5.81
N PRO A 63 -17.50 13.82 7.02
CA PRO A 63 -16.51 13.57 8.05
C PRO A 63 -15.57 12.44 7.62
N TYR A 64 -14.28 12.64 7.86
CA TYR A 64 -13.31 11.54 7.79
C TYR A 64 -13.27 10.86 9.17
N GLU A 65 -13.94 9.72 9.29
CA GLU A 65 -13.95 8.97 10.54
C GLU A 65 -12.53 8.50 10.88
N GLN A 66 -12.02 9.01 12.00
CA GLN A 66 -10.82 8.46 12.62
C GLN A 66 -11.24 7.46 13.69
N PRO A 67 -10.56 6.29 13.77
CA PRO A 67 -10.80 5.33 14.83
C PRO A 67 -10.55 5.97 16.20
N LYS A 68 -11.25 5.51 17.24
CA LYS A 68 -11.12 6.09 18.58
C LYS A 68 -9.74 5.81 19.17
N GLN A 69 -9.35 6.58 20.18
CA GLN A 69 -8.11 6.34 20.91
C GLN A 69 -8.09 4.92 21.50
N GLY A 70 -7.03 4.17 21.20
CA GLY A 70 -6.87 2.77 21.63
C GLY A 70 -7.50 1.74 20.68
N GLU A 71 -8.27 2.19 19.68
CA GLU A 71 -8.74 1.32 18.60
C GLU A 71 -7.69 1.19 17.50
N TRP A 72 -7.76 0.06 16.80
CA TRP A 72 -6.88 -0.20 15.67
C TRP A 72 -7.09 0.81 14.55
N ASN A 73 -5.99 1.41 14.07
CA ASN A 73 -6.02 2.40 13.00
C ASN A 73 -5.31 1.88 11.75
N ARG A 74 -6.12 1.61 10.71
CA ARG A 74 -5.66 1.14 9.39
C ARG A 74 -4.58 2.05 8.80
N ASP A 75 -4.81 3.37 8.81
CA ASP A 75 -3.91 4.34 8.18
C ASP A 75 -2.57 4.35 8.88
N TYR A 76 -2.61 4.39 10.23
CA TYR A 76 -1.43 4.30 11.07
C TYR A 76 -0.65 3.00 10.84
N GLU A 77 -1.32 1.85 10.78
CA GLU A 77 -0.64 0.57 10.52
C GLU A 77 -0.02 0.50 9.13
N LEU A 78 -0.65 1.09 8.11
CA LEU A 78 -0.07 1.18 6.77
C LEU A 78 1.19 2.04 6.77
N GLU A 79 1.15 3.20 7.41
CA GLU A 79 2.31 4.08 7.56
C GLU A 79 3.43 3.42 8.36
N CYS A 80 3.12 2.78 9.49
CA CYS A 80 4.09 2.05 10.29
C CYS A 80 4.67 0.86 9.54
N THR A 81 3.87 0.13 8.77
CA THR A 81 4.36 -0.98 7.93
C THR A 81 5.34 -0.45 6.89
N LEU A 82 5.01 0.65 6.24
CA LEU A 82 5.88 1.26 5.23
C LEU A 82 7.17 1.81 5.84
N ALA A 83 7.10 2.42 7.04
CA ALA A 83 8.27 2.84 7.80
C ALA A 83 9.17 1.66 8.20
N ARG A 84 8.57 0.56 8.71
CA ARG A 84 9.28 -0.68 9.05
C ARG A 84 9.97 -1.30 7.83
N LEU A 85 9.31 -1.27 6.67
CA LEU A 85 9.88 -1.79 5.43
C LEU A 85 11.02 -0.94 4.88
N ARG A 86 10.93 0.39 5.00
CA ARG A 86 12.03 1.31 4.67
C ARG A 86 13.25 1.09 5.56
N ALA A 87 13.04 0.93 6.86
CA ALA A 87 14.13 0.67 7.82
C ALA A 87 14.81 -0.70 7.63
N ARG A 88 14.14 -1.63 6.95
CA ARG A 88 14.66 -2.96 6.59
C ARG A 88 15.17 -3.05 5.15
N GLY A 89 15.13 -1.97 4.39
CA GLY A 89 15.67 -1.97 3.03
C GLY A 89 17.17 -2.23 3.07
N HIS A 90 17.60 -3.34 2.45
CA HIS A 90 18.98 -3.62 2.09
C HIS A 90 19.57 -2.52 1.20
#